data_AF-K2B045-F1
#
_entry.id   AF-K2B045-F1
#
_cell.length_a   1.000
_cell.length_b   1.000
_cell.length_c   1.000
_cell.angle_alpha   90.00
_cell.angle_beta   90.00
_cell.angle_gamma   90.00
#
_symmetry.space_group_name_H-M   'P 1'
#
loop_
_entity.id
_entity.type
_entity.pdbx_description
1 polymer ?
#
loop_
_entity_poly.entity_id
_entity_poly.type
_entity_poly.pdbx_seq_one_letter_code
_entity_poly.pdbx_strand_id
1 'polypeptide(L)'
;NHVKTVICGHVHQAFEKKIGNVMLYAAPSTCIQFKPGETNFALDPIPPGYRWLHFYKDGHIKTGIERAPHYVGEFDKTAKGY
;
A
#
# COMPACT_ATOMS: atom_id res chain seq x y z
N ASN A 1 -15.77 6.84 -20.84
CA ASN A 1 -15.12 6.59 -19.53
C ASN A 1 -13.66 6.19 -19.81
N HIS A 2 -12.67 7.06 -19.54
CA HIS A 2 -11.27 6.87 -19.99
C HIS A 2 -10.31 6.34 -18.92
N VAL A 3 -10.74 6.27 -17.65
CA VAL A 3 -9.90 5.79 -16.54
C VAL A 3 -10.15 4.30 -16.34
N LYS A 4 -9.07 3.50 -16.34
CA LYS A 4 -9.11 2.04 -16.07
C LYS A 4 -8.59 1.69 -14.67
N THR A 5 -7.75 2.54 -14.08
CA THR A 5 -7.10 2.26 -12.79
C THR A 5 -6.79 3.55 -12.05
N VAL A 6 -6.91 3.52 -10.72
CA VAL A 6 -6.46 4.55 -9.78
C VAL A 6 -5.50 3.92 -8.79
N ILE A 7 -4.40 4.60 -8.50
CA ILE A 7 -3.40 4.17 -7.52
C ILE A 7 -3.24 5.28 -6.48
N CYS A 8 -3.28 4.93 -5.21
CA CYS A 8 -3.12 5.86 -4.09
C CYS A 8 -2.10 5.36 -3.05
N GLY A 9 -1.58 6.30 -2.26
CA GLY A 9 -0.75 6.04 -1.09
C GLY A 9 -1.49 6.46 0.19
N HIS A 10 -0.78 7.09 1.12
CA HIS A 10 -1.28 7.64 2.39
C HIS A 10 -1.76 6.60 3.42
N VAL A 11 -2.47 5.55 3.01
CA VAL A 11 -3.02 4.53 3.93
C VAL A 11 -1.98 3.53 4.44
N HIS A 12 -0.79 3.49 3.83
CA HIS A 12 0.33 2.59 4.18
C HIS A 12 -0.04 1.10 4.16
N GLN A 13 -1.04 0.74 3.36
CA GLN A 13 -1.58 -0.61 3.27
C GLN A 13 -1.64 -1.05 1.81
N ALA A 14 -1.35 -2.33 1.58
CA ALA A 14 -1.67 -2.95 0.31
C ALA A 14 -3.20 -3.12 0.22
N PHE A 15 -3.81 -2.49 -0.78
CA PHE A 15 -5.24 -2.60 -1.03
C PHE A 15 -5.49 -2.82 -2.51
N GLU A 16 -6.54 -3.57 -2.82
CA GLU A 16 -7.03 -3.78 -4.17
C GLU A 16 -8.55 -3.90 -4.15
N LYS A 17 -9.24 -3.15 -5.01
CA LYS A 17 -10.68 -3.27 -5.20
C LYS A 17 -11.11 -2.80 -6.57
N LYS A 18 -12.08 -3.49 -7.16
CA LYS A 18 -12.76 -3.03 -8.38
C LYS A 18 -14.00 -2.21 -8.01
N ILE A 19 -14.12 -1.01 -8.58
CA ILE A 19 -15.30 -0.14 -8.46
C ILE A 19 -15.83 0.12 -9.87
N GLY A 20 -16.95 -0.52 -10.22
CA GLY A 20 -17.46 -0.54 -11.60
C GLY A 20 -16.41 -1.14 -12.56
N ASN A 21 -15.95 -0.34 -13.52
CA ASN A 21 -14.92 -0.72 -14.49
C ASN A 21 -13.50 -0.22 -14.13
N VAL A 22 -13.32 0.38 -12.95
CA VAL A 22 -12.03 0.95 -12.51
C VAL A 22 -11.41 0.06 -11.43
N MET A 23 -10.14 -0.30 -11.59
CA MET A 23 -9.35 -0.93 -10.53
C MET A 23 -8.76 0.14 -9.59
N LEU A 24 -8.90 -0.06 -8.29
CA LEU A 24 -8.31 0.78 -7.26
C LEU A 24 -7.19 0.01 -6.56
N TYR A 25 -6.01 0.58 -6.47
CA TYR A 25 -4.89 0.01 -5.71
C TYR A 25 -4.39 1.00 -4.68
N ALA A 26 -4.04 0.51 -3.49
CA ALA A 26 -3.14 1.23 -2.58
C ALA A 26 -1.82 0.48 -2.43
N ALA A 27 -0.76 1.25 -2.16
CA ALA A 27 0.57 0.73 -1.90
C ALA A 27 0.89 0.77 -0.39
N PRO A 28 1.64 -0.24 0.12
CA PRO A 28 2.32 -0.10 1.40
C PRO A 28 3.31 1.06 1.36
N SER A 29 3.71 1.56 2.53
CA SER A 29 4.79 2.54 2.65
C SER A 29 6.15 1.86 2.55
N THR A 30 7.15 2.59 2.06
CA THR A 30 8.55 2.17 2.07
C THR A 30 9.21 2.32 3.44
N CYS A 31 8.44 2.67 4.48
CA CYS A 31 8.87 2.80 5.87
C CYS A 31 7.81 2.16 6.80
N ILE A 32 7.28 2.91 7.77
CA ILE A 32 6.28 2.47 8.74
C ILE A 32 4.95 2.07 8.09
N GLN A 33 4.25 1.11 8.68
CA GLN A 33 2.94 0.65 8.22
C GLN A 33 1.86 1.04 9.25
N PHE A 34 0.66 1.41 8.81
CA PHE A 34 -0.45 1.68 9.72
C PHE A 34 -1.27 0.43 9.96
N LYS A 35 -1.64 0.20 11.22
CA LYS A 35 -2.39 -0.97 11.64
C LYS A 35 -3.83 -0.90 11.11
N PRO A 36 -4.30 -1.91 10.37
CA PRO A 36 -5.64 -1.88 9.79
C PRO A 36 -6.73 -2.04 10.87
N GLY A 37 -7.86 -1.37 10.67
CA GLY A 37 -9.03 -1.48 11.56
C GLY A 37 -8.94 -0.66 12.86
N GLU A 38 -7.90 0.14 13.03
CA GLU A 38 -7.72 0.98 14.21
C GLU A 38 -8.36 2.36 14.00
N THR A 39 -9.08 2.84 15.02
CA THR A 39 -9.67 4.18 15.03
C THR A 39 -8.62 5.25 15.34
N ASN A 40 -7.67 4.91 16.20
CA ASN A 40 -6.57 5.79 16.58
C ASN A 40 -5.31 5.42 15.80
N PHE A 41 -4.38 6.36 15.66
CA PHE A 41 -3.08 6.09 15.07
C PHE A 41 -2.39 4.92 15.78
N ALA A 42 -2.06 3.90 15.01
CA ALA A 42 -1.36 2.72 15.47
C ALA A 42 -0.50 2.17 14.35
N LEU A 43 0.68 1.67 14.71
CA LEU A 43 1.63 1.11 13.76
C LEU A 43 1.52 -0.41 13.68
N ASP A 44 1.72 -0.95 12.48
CA ASP A 44 1.81 -2.38 12.20
C ASP A 44 3.30 -2.79 12.10
N PRO A 45 3.75 -3.86 12.78
CA PRO A 45 5.14 -4.31 12.72
C PRO A 45 5.54 -4.99 11.40
N ILE A 46 4.64 -5.09 10.42
CA ILE A 46 4.97 -5.66 9.10
C ILE A 46 6.08 -4.84 8.40
N PRO A 47 7.08 -5.50 7.76
CA PRO A 47 8.20 -4.79 7.14
C PRO A 47 7.76 -3.80 6.04
N PRO A 48 8.58 -2.76 5.78
CA PRO A 48 8.40 -1.86 4.64
C PRO A 48 8.15 -2.59 3.33
N GLY A 49 7.38 -1.98 2.44
CA GLY A 49 7.10 -2.55 1.13
C GLY A 49 6.81 -1.52 0.05
N TYR A 50 6.71 -2.01 -1.17
CA TYR A 50 6.28 -1.22 -2.32
C TYR A 50 5.38 -2.04 -3.24
N ARG A 51 4.68 -1.35 -4.14
CA ARG A 51 3.91 -1.95 -5.22
C ARG A 51 4.61 -1.71 -6.54
N TRP A 52 4.99 -2.77 -7.25
CA TRP A 52 5.48 -2.63 -8.62
C TRP A 52 4.32 -2.68 -9.62
N LEU A 53 4.51 -2.04 -10.77
CA LEU A 53 3.51 -1.93 -11.83
C LEU A 53 4.17 -2.29 -13.17
N HIS A 54 3.51 -3.14 -13.95
CA HIS A 54 3.87 -3.45 -15.32
C HIS A 54 2.65 -3.17 -16.21
N PHE A 55 2.80 -2.17 -17.09
CA PHE A 55 1.75 -1.70 -18.00
C PHE A 55 1.78 -2.47 -19.33
N TYR A 56 0.61 -2.86 -19.82
CA TYR A 56 0.42 -3.52 -21.10
C TYR A 56 -0.29 -2.60 -22.10
N LYS A 57 -0.11 -2.87 -23.40
CA LYS A 57 -0.67 -2.05 -24.49
C LYS A 57 -2.20 -1.99 -24.51
N ASP A 58 -2.86 -3.02 -24.00
CA ASP A 58 -4.33 -3.09 -23.86
C ASP A 58 -4.87 -2.29 -22.65
N GLY A 59 -3.97 -1.69 -21.86
CA GLY A 59 -4.29 -0.96 -20.63
C GLY A 59 -4.47 -1.85 -19.40
N HIS A 60 -4.14 -3.15 -19.49
CA HIS A 60 -3.98 -4.00 -18.33
C HIS A 60 -2.73 -3.60 -17.52
N ILE A 61 -2.78 -3.77 -16.20
CA ILE A 61 -1.66 -3.57 -15.30
C ILE A 61 -1.45 -4.85 -14.52
N LYS A 62 -0.27 -5.47 -14.68
CA LYS A 62 0.19 -6.51 -13.74
C LYS A 62 0.89 -5.80 -12.59
N THR A 63 0.57 -6.20 -11.36
CA THR A 63 1.12 -5.58 -10.17
C THR A 63 1.29 -6.61 -9.06
N GLY A 64 2.20 -6.34 -8.14
CA GLY A 64 2.45 -7.14 -6.94
C GLY A 64 3.04 -6.28 -5.84
N ILE A 65 3.10 -6.84 -4.65
CA ILE A 65 3.73 -6.21 -3.48
C ILE A 65 5.04 -6.94 -3.19
N GLU A 66 6.09 -6.17 -2.99
CA GLU A 66 7.36 -6.66 -2.47
C GLU A 66 7.63 -6.00 -1.12
N ARG A 67 8.24 -6.73 -0.21
CA ARG A 67 8.60 -6.25 1.13
C ARG A 67 10.04 -6.53 1.45
N ALA A 68 10.61 -5.70 2.32
CA ALA A 68 11.88 -6.01 2.94
C ALA A 68 11.77 -7.32 3.75
N PRO A 69 12.85 -8.12 3.85
CA PRO A 69 12.82 -9.40 4.56
C PRO A 69 12.59 -9.23 6.07
N HIS A 70 12.98 -8.09 6.63
CA HIS A 70 12.78 -7.72 8.02
C HIS A 70 12.76 -6.19 8.14
N TYR A 71 12.23 -5.71 9.26
CA TYR A 71 12.31 -4.29 9.61
C TYR A 71 13.77 -3.96 9.99
N VAL A 72 14.32 -2.89 9.41
CA VAL A 72 15.67 -2.42 9.73
C VAL A 72 15.54 -1.15 10.58
N GLY A 73 16.03 -1.20 11.82
CA GLY A 73 15.93 -0.10 12.80
C GLY A 73 14.96 -0.38 13.95
N GLU A 74 14.78 0.60 14.83
CA GLU A 74 13.85 0.51 15.96
C GLU A 74 12.44 0.95 15.54
N PHE A 75 11.47 0.08 15.79
CA PHE A 75 10.05 0.36 15.57
C PHE A 75 9.45 0.94 16.85
N ASP A 76 9.27 2.26 16.89
CA ASP A 76 8.62 2.92 18.02
C ASP A 76 7.10 2.71 17.98
N LYS A 77 6.64 1.69 18.71
CA LYS A 77 5.21 1.39 18.90
C LYS A 77 4.44 2.50 19.62
N THR A 78 5.12 3.44 20.25
CA THR A 78 4.53 4.53 21.03
C THR A 78 4.38 5.83 20.25
N ALA A 79 4.82 5.85 18.98
CA ALA A 79 4.61 6.97 18.07
C ALA A 79 3.13 7.35 18.04
N LYS A 80 2.84 8.65 18.13
CA LYS A 80 1.48 9.21 18.14
C LYS A 80 1.04 9.80 16.81
N GLY A 81 1.92 9.79 15.80
CA GLY A 81 1.66 10.33 14.47
C GLY A 81 2.86 10.17 13.53
N TYR A 82 2.74 10.77 12.35
CA TYR A 82 3.76 10.85 11.30
C TYR A 82 3.74 12.22 10.63
#